data_AF-A0A1G8LQN5-F1
#
_entry.id   AF-A0A1G8LQN5-F1
#
_cell.length_a   1.000
_cell.length_b   1.000
_cell.length_c   1.000
_cell.angle_alpha   90.00
_cell.angle_beta   90.00
_cell.angle_gamma   90.00
#
_symmetry.space_group_name_H-M   'P 1'
#
loop_
_entity.id
_entity.type
_entity.pdbx_description
1 polymer ?
#
loop_
_entity_poly.entity_id
_entity_poly.type
_entity_poly.pdbx_seq_one_letter_code
_entity_poly.pdbx_strand_id
1 'polypeptide(L)'
;MYAQKGKLFLLSIATFAVLVVLTLSVYAITNNEADGIDNNINNNIDGENVDIDNSIENNISGDEKSDIDNEVNNNIDVSVDVNISNDISNNEDGNGNGEENGNGENGEDENGNGNGNGNDDDNGENGNGNDNGETPDTVWGVDSASVTDEAMLECVTDNYGDPEVWGRYLGDNEGVSYGITDEEMDLLQENDIQTLVIWNHTTDVTGYDHGESEANEAIEMAQEMGIPEDVALFINVEPIYPVDSAFILGWHDALMDSEYESGIYGIFDPDEEVYNAFEAAADENDDLLDEMYVWTSSPNVGITSEEDAPAYDPDYPEGSLLAGWQYGLDDEICNIDTNVFDGNVLDAVW
;
A
#
# COMPACT_ATOMS: atom_id res chain seq x y z
N MET A 1 -16.02 35.77 67.14
CA MET A 1 -16.28 34.49 66.43
C MET A 1 -16.39 34.63 64.90
N TYR A 2 -16.20 35.82 64.30
CA TYR A 2 -16.23 36.02 62.84
C TYR A 2 -14.85 36.08 62.15
N ALA A 3 -13.76 36.28 62.89
CA ALA A 3 -12.42 36.43 62.31
C ALA A 3 -11.72 35.10 61.95
N GLN A 4 -12.22 33.96 62.45
CA GLN A 4 -11.57 32.66 62.27
C GLN A 4 -12.07 31.87 61.05
N LYS A 5 -13.30 32.16 60.56
CA LYS A 5 -13.86 31.52 59.36
C LYS A 5 -13.27 32.06 58.06
N GLY A 6 -12.89 33.35 58.01
CA GLY A 6 -12.27 33.95 56.81
C GLY A 6 -10.87 33.42 56.50
N LYS A 7 -10.08 33.07 57.52
CA LYS A 7 -8.72 32.51 57.34
C LYS A 7 -8.73 31.07 56.82
N LEU A 8 -9.74 30.27 57.17
CA LEU A 8 -9.87 28.90 56.68
C LEU A 8 -10.28 28.84 55.20
N PHE A 9 -11.13 29.78 54.76
CA PHE A 9 -11.58 29.87 53.37
C PHE A 9 -10.47 30.35 52.42
N LEU A 10 -9.65 31.31 52.86
CA LEU A 10 -8.49 31.78 52.09
C LEU A 10 -7.37 30.73 51.97
N LEU A 11 -7.19 29.86 52.97
CA LEU A 11 -6.20 28.77 52.89
C LEU A 11 -6.62 27.71 51.85
N SER A 12 -7.92 27.41 51.76
CA SER A 12 -8.47 26.45 50.80
C SER A 12 -8.30 26.89 49.34
N ILE A 13 -8.52 28.18 49.05
CA ILE A 13 -8.36 28.73 47.69
C ILE A 13 -6.87 28.78 47.29
N ALA A 14 -5.98 29.16 48.21
CA ALA A 14 -4.54 29.17 47.95
C ALA A 14 -3.99 27.76 47.69
N THR A 15 -4.51 26.75 48.38
CA THR A 15 -4.07 25.36 48.17
C THR A 15 -4.55 24.80 46.82
N PHE A 16 -5.76 25.19 46.38
CA PHE A 16 -6.29 24.77 45.08
C PHE A 16 -5.57 25.45 43.91
N ALA A 17 -5.20 26.74 44.05
CA ALA A 17 -4.43 27.46 43.04
C ALA A 17 -3.01 26.89 42.87
N VAL A 18 -2.36 26.48 43.96
CA VAL A 18 -1.03 25.84 43.90
C VAL A 18 -1.11 24.46 43.24
N LEU A 19 -2.18 23.70 43.49
CA LEU A 19 -2.39 22.40 42.87
C LEU A 19 -2.58 22.51 41.35
N VAL A 20 -3.36 23.51 40.89
CA VAL A 20 -3.62 23.75 39.46
C VAL A 20 -2.36 24.25 38.72
N VAL A 21 -1.55 25.09 39.35
CA VAL A 21 -0.27 25.54 38.77
C VAL A 21 0.73 24.39 38.70
N LEU A 22 0.76 23.49 39.69
CA LEU A 22 1.61 22.30 39.67
C LEU A 22 1.17 21.30 38.59
N THR A 23 -0.13 21.08 38.39
CA THR A 23 -0.61 20.19 37.32
C THR A 23 -0.34 20.79 35.93
N LEU A 24 -0.48 22.11 35.75
CA LEU A 24 -0.15 22.78 34.49
C LEU A 24 1.36 22.79 34.21
N SER A 25 2.20 22.91 35.25
CA SER A 25 3.65 22.83 35.07
C SER A 25 4.13 21.40 34.84
N VAL A 26 3.47 20.39 35.40
CA VAL A 26 3.74 18.98 35.04
C VAL A 26 3.30 18.69 33.60
N TYR A 27 2.14 19.20 33.16
CA TYR A 27 1.68 19.07 31.77
C TYR A 27 2.59 19.80 30.77
N ALA A 28 3.16 20.94 31.15
CA ALA A 28 4.11 21.68 30.32
C ALA A 28 5.53 21.06 30.31
N ILE A 29 5.84 20.12 31.20
CA ILE A 29 7.15 19.44 31.23
C ILE A 29 7.13 18.12 30.41
N THR A 30 5.96 17.62 30.02
CA THR A 30 5.83 16.39 29.21
C THR A 30 5.75 16.62 27.70
N ASN A 31 5.76 17.86 27.23
CA ASN A 31 5.85 18.19 25.80
C ASN A 31 7.24 18.73 25.47
N ASN A 32 8.28 17.92 25.70
CA ASN A 32 9.46 18.03 24.87
C ASN A 32 9.13 17.19 23.63
N GLU A 33 8.64 17.86 22.59
CA GLU A 33 8.71 17.32 21.24
C GLU A 33 10.18 16.96 20.97
N ALA A 34 10.43 15.77 20.46
CA ALA A 34 11.73 15.44 19.92
C ALA A 34 11.93 16.37 18.72
N ASP A 35 12.86 17.32 18.84
CA ASP A 35 13.23 18.17 17.71
C ASP A 35 14.02 17.28 16.74
N GLY A 36 13.35 16.79 15.69
CA GLY A 36 14.01 16.17 14.54
C GLY A 36 14.91 17.17 13.83
N ILE A 37 16.03 16.70 13.28
CA ILE A 37 16.94 17.54 12.50
C ILE A 37 16.87 17.08 11.04
N ASP A 38 16.16 17.86 10.22
CA ASP A 38 16.09 17.61 8.78
C ASP A 38 17.18 18.40 8.04
N ASN A 39 17.97 17.71 7.21
CA ASN A 39 18.94 18.36 6.33
C ASN A 39 18.81 17.83 4.89
N ASN A 40 18.05 18.54 4.07
CA ASN A 40 17.87 18.23 2.65
C ASN A 40 18.89 18.99 1.79
N ILE A 41 19.77 18.26 1.11
CA ILE A 41 20.75 18.81 0.17
C ILE A 41 20.35 18.41 -1.25
N ASN A 42 19.80 19.35 -2.01
CA ASN A 42 19.50 19.17 -3.43
C ASN A 42 20.55 19.88 -4.29
N ASN A 43 21.27 19.12 -5.12
CA ASN A 43 22.24 19.66 -6.08
C ASN A 43 21.83 19.27 -7.50
N ASN A 44 21.52 20.28 -8.33
CA ASN A 44 21.18 20.12 -9.73
C ASN A 44 22.31 20.70 -10.60
N ILE A 45 22.97 19.84 -11.38
CA ILE A 45 24.10 20.22 -12.23
C ILE A 45 23.83 19.77 -13.67
N ASP A 46 23.75 20.75 -14.57
CA ASP A 46 23.56 20.56 -16.01
C ASP A 46 24.82 21.02 -16.77
N GLY A 47 25.29 20.20 -17.70
CA GLY A 47 26.43 20.52 -18.53
C GLY A 47 26.52 19.69 -19.82
N GLU A 48 26.73 20.35 -20.95
CA GLU A 48 26.96 19.69 -22.24
C GLU A 48 28.46 19.48 -22.52
N ASN A 49 28.88 18.24 -22.81
CA ASN A 49 30.26 17.84 -23.15
C ASN A 49 31.30 18.18 -22.06
N VAL A 50 30.98 17.94 -20.79
CA VAL A 50 31.87 18.19 -19.65
C VAL A 50 31.92 17.00 -18.71
N ASP A 51 33.06 16.80 -18.04
CA ASP A 51 33.18 15.86 -16.93
C ASP A 51 32.56 16.52 -15.69
N ILE A 52 31.53 15.89 -15.11
CA ILE A 52 30.83 16.36 -13.91
C ILE A 52 31.22 15.46 -12.74
N ASP A 53 31.94 16.03 -11.77
CA ASP A 53 32.24 15.40 -10.49
C ASP A 53 31.39 16.08 -9.40
N ASN A 54 30.36 15.39 -8.90
CA ASN A 54 29.58 15.83 -7.74
C ASN A 54 29.91 14.95 -6.54
N SER A 55 30.34 15.57 -5.43
CA SER A 55 30.62 14.88 -4.18
C SER A 55 29.94 15.64 -3.05
N ILE A 56 29.02 14.95 -2.38
CA ILE A 56 28.26 15.49 -1.26
C ILE A 56 28.65 14.70 -0.02
N GLU A 57 29.28 15.38 0.93
CA GLU A 57 29.59 14.83 2.25
C GLU A 57 28.65 15.46 3.27
N ASN A 58 27.62 14.72 3.70
CA ASN A 58 26.68 15.19 4.71
C ASN A 58 27.06 14.61 6.08
N ASN A 59 27.59 15.47 6.96
CA ASN A 59 28.00 15.09 8.31
C ASN A 59 26.95 15.58 9.31
N ILE A 60 26.06 14.68 9.75
CA ILE A 60 25.00 14.98 10.70
C ILE A 60 25.32 14.31 12.04
N SER A 61 25.14 15.03 13.15
CA SER A 61 25.34 14.47 14.49
C SER A 61 24.19 14.89 15.41
N GLY A 62 23.56 13.90 16.03
CA GLY A 62 22.52 14.04 17.04
C GLY A 62 22.97 13.49 18.39
N ASP A 63 22.19 13.74 19.44
CA ASP A 63 22.40 13.10 20.74
C ASP A 63 21.56 11.81 20.87
N GLU A 64 21.62 11.13 22.02
CA GLU A 64 20.97 9.81 22.24
C GLU A 64 19.43 9.82 22.06
N LYS A 65 18.81 10.97 21.74
CA LYS A 65 17.36 11.11 21.54
C LYS A 65 16.98 11.89 20.28
N SER A 66 17.89 12.05 19.33
CA SER A 66 17.58 12.68 18.04
C SER A 66 17.24 11.60 17.02
N ASP A 67 16.07 11.73 16.40
CA ASP A 67 15.77 11.08 15.12
C ASP A 67 16.49 11.90 14.03
N ILE A 68 17.28 11.24 13.20
CA ILE A 68 18.11 11.87 12.17
C ILE A 68 17.71 11.30 10.81
N ASP A 69 17.02 12.12 10.02
CA ASP A 69 16.69 11.82 8.63
C ASP A 69 17.66 12.57 7.70
N ASN A 70 18.39 11.83 6.88
CA ASN A 70 19.39 12.37 5.97
C ASN A 70 19.06 12.01 4.52
N GLU A 71 18.51 12.96 3.78
CA GLU A 71 18.14 12.80 2.38
C GLU A 71 19.11 13.59 1.48
N VAL A 72 19.82 12.88 0.61
CA VAL A 72 20.76 13.47 -0.36
C VAL A 72 20.33 13.10 -1.77
N ASN A 73 19.63 14.04 -2.42
CA ASN A 73 19.16 13.87 -3.79
C ASN A 73 20.16 14.49 -4.78
N ASN A 74 20.71 13.65 -5.66
CA ASN A 74 21.67 14.05 -6.68
C ASN A 74 21.13 13.71 -8.08
N ASN A 75 20.51 14.70 -8.72
CA ASN A 75 20.01 14.56 -10.09
C ASN A 75 21.04 15.13 -11.07
N ILE A 76 21.57 14.27 -11.96
CA ILE A 76 22.58 14.64 -12.97
C ILE A 76 22.05 14.27 -14.35
N ASP A 77 21.74 15.30 -15.14
CA ASP A 77 21.27 15.17 -16.52
C ASP A 77 22.42 15.52 -17.49
N VAL A 78 22.76 14.60 -18.40
CA VAL A 78 23.85 14.80 -19.39
C VAL A 78 23.51 14.20 -20.75
N SER A 79 23.74 15.00 -21.80
CA SER A 79 23.18 14.74 -23.13
C SER A 79 24.05 13.95 -24.13
N VAL A 80 25.32 13.57 -23.83
CA VAL A 80 26.12 12.61 -24.65
C VAL A 80 27.47 12.21 -24.01
N ASP A 81 27.82 10.91 -24.11
CA ASP A 81 29.10 10.23 -23.75
C ASP A 81 29.80 10.73 -22.47
N VAL A 82 29.36 10.27 -21.29
CA VAL A 82 29.96 10.64 -19.99
C VAL A 82 30.17 9.41 -19.10
N ASN A 83 31.31 9.35 -18.40
CA ASN A 83 31.50 8.42 -17.28
C ASN A 83 31.05 9.13 -16.00
N ILE A 84 29.94 8.68 -15.42
CA ILE A 84 29.41 9.21 -14.17
C ILE A 84 29.98 8.37 -13.02
N SER A 85 30.59 9.01 -12.02
CA SER A 85 31.04 8.38 -10.78
C SER A 85 30.40 9.12 -9.61
N ASN A 86 29.36 8.53 -9.03
CA ASN A 86 28.67 9.06 -7.86
C ASN A 86 29.16 8.30 -6.62
N ASP A 87 29.82 8.99 -5.69
CA ASP A 87 30.27 8.44 -4.40
C ASP A 87 29.50 9.14 -3.29
N ILE A 88 28.58 8.41 -2.64
CA ILE A 88 27.81 8.88 -1.49
C ILE A 88 28.31 8.12 -0.26
N SER A 89 28.75 8.84 0.77
CA SER A 89 29.25 8.27 2.02
C SER A 89 28.50 8.86 3.20
N ASN A 90 27.58 8.08 3.78
CA ASN A 90 26.91 8.41 5.04
C ASN A 90 27.70 7.79 6.19
N ASN A 91 28.11 8.59 7.17
CA ASN A 91 28.82 8.11 8.36
C ASN A 91 28.03 8.46 9.61
N GLU A 92 27.49 7.44 10.28
CA GLU A 92 26.76 7.57 11.54
C GLU A 92 27.67 7.20 12.71
N ASP A 93 28.13 8.20 13.47
CA ASP A 93 28.87 7.96 14.72
C ASP A 93 27.87 7.87 15.90
N GLY A 94 27.18 6.73 16.00
CA GLY A 94 26.39 6.37 17.17
C GLY A 94 27.28 5.93 18.33
N ASN A 95 27.56 6.82 19.29
CA ASN A 95 28.27 6.45 20.52
C ASN A 95 27.31 5.73 21.50
N GLY A 96 26.80 4.57 21.10
CA GLY A 96 25.96 3.69 21.90
C GLY A 96 26.77 2.55 22.53
N ASN A 97 27.00 2.64 23.83
CA ASN A 97 27.58 1.57 24.65
C ASN A 97 26.59 0.39 24.75
N GLY A 98 26.54 -0.46 23.72
CA GLY A 98 25.76 -1.69 23.69
C GLY A 98 26.64 -2.90 23.99
N GLU A 99 26.40 -3.55 25.14
CA GLU A 99 27.09 -4.77 25.56
C GLU A 99 26.86 -5.92 24.56
N GLU A 100 27.90 -6.25 23.79
CA GLU A 100 27.99 -7.53 23.08
C GLU A 100 27.99 -8.69 24.10
N ASN A 101 26.90 -9.43 24.19
CA ASN A 101 26.92 -10.81 24.68
C ASN A 101 26.96 -11.75 23.49
N GLY A 102 28.17 -11.96 22.97
CA GLY A 102 28.48 -13.08 22.11
C GLY A 102 28.34 -14.40 22.86
N ASN A 103 27.83 -15.41 22.18
CA ASN A 103 28.30 -16.77 22.37
C ASN A 103 28.05 -17.60 21.11
N GLY A 104 29.03 -17.57 20.20
CA GLY A 104 29.26 -18.69 19.30
C GLY A 104 30.04 -19.79 20.03
N GLU A 105 29.74 -21.06 19.73
CA GLU A 105 30.71 -22.03 19.21
C GLU A 105 30.11 -23.45 19.14
N ASN A 106 30.13 -23.98 17.91
CA ASN A 106 30.63 -25.30 17.48
C ASN A 106 30.10 -26.62 18.06
N GLY A 107 29.78 -27.53 17.13
CA GLY A 107 29.81 -28.97 17.33
C GLY A 107 29.26 -29.79 16.16
N GLU A 108 30.08 -30.03 15.13
CA GLU A 108 29.93 -31.19 14.23
C GLU A 108 30.18 -32.49 15.03
N ASP A 109 29.36 -33.54 14.82
CA ASP A 109 29.84 -34.88 14.43
C ASP A 109 28.71 -35.91 14.28
N GLU A 110 28.97 -36.86 13.39
CA GLU A 110 28.10 -37.80 12.71
C GLU A 110 27.55 -39.01 13.53
N ASN A 111 26.58 -39.67 12.87
CA ASN A 111 26.40 -41.13 12.73
C ASN A 111 25.68 -41.94 13.82
N GLY A 112 24.59 -42.63 13.41
CA GLY A 112 23.92 -43.64 14.23
C GLY A 112 22.65 -44.28 13.65
N ASN A 113 22.79 -45.04 12.57
CA ASN A 113 21.80 -45.93 11.94
C ASN A 113 20.98 -46.81 12.92
N GLY A 114 19.67 -46.99 12.67
CA GLY A 114 18.79 -47.79 13.53
C GLY A 114 17.41 -48.13 12.94
N ASN A 115 17.41 -48.95 11.89
CA ASN A 115 16.28 -49.61 11.23
C ASN A 115 15.25 -50.27 12.18
N GLY A 116 13.95 -50.15 11.89
CA GLY A 116 12.86 -50.77 12.66
C GLY A 116 11.51 -50.80 11.94
N ASN A 117 11.39 -51.71 10.97
CA ASN A 117 10.23 -52.08 10.17
C ASN A 117 9.05 -52.63 11.01
N GLY A 118 7.79 -52.40 10.59
CA GLY A 118 6.61 -53.08 11.15
C GLY A 118 5.26 -52.58 10.62
N ASN A 119 4.81 -53.21 9.53
CA ASN A 119 3.53 -53.05 8.82
C ASN A 119 2.27 -53.37 9.63
N ASP A 120 1.13 -52.83 9.15
CA ASP A 120 -0.09 -53.53 8.68
C ASP A 120 -1.29 -52.57 8.91
N ASP A 121 -1.81 -51.94 7.85
CA ASP A 121 -2.93 -52.42 7.01
C ASP A 121 -4.28 -52.44 7.76
N ASP A 122 -5.24 -51.58 7.38
CA ASP A 122 -6.30 -51.94 6.41
C ASP A 122 -7.34 -50.81 6.19
N ASN A 123 -7.62 -50.57 4.89
CA ASN A 123 -8.81 -50.04 4.15
C ASN A 123 -9.94 -49.30 4.89
N GLY A 124 -10.63 -48.31 4.30
CA GLY A 124 -10.95 -47.91 2.91
C GLY A 124 -12.28 -47.10 3.01
N GLU A 125 -12.68 -46.12 2.21
CA GLU A 125 -12.72 -45.86 0.76
C GLU A 125 -12.68 -44.31 0.62
N ASN A 126 -11.76 -43.65 -0.08
CA ASN A 126 -11.52 -43.58 -1.53
C ASN A 126 -12.71 -43.11 -2.38
N GLY A 127 -12.94 -41.79 -2.34
CA GLY A 127 -13.53 -41.01 -3.43
C GLY A 127 -12.46 -40.07 -3.98
N ASN A 128 -11.59 -40.61 -4.81
CA ASN A 128 -10.51 -39.89 -5.50
C ASN A 128 -11.12 -39.01 -6.62
N GLY A 129 -11.14 -37.70 -6.41
CA GLY A 129 -11.46 -36.69 -7.40
C GLY A 129 -10.29 -35.72 -7.54
N ASN A 130 -9.23 -36.18 -8.20
CA ASN A 130 -8.31 -35.40 -9.03
C ASN A 130 -8.27 -33.86 -8.82
N ASP A 131 -7.61 -33.37 -7.76
CA ASP A 131 -7.20 -31.95 -7.66
C ASP A 131 -6.12 -31.69 -8.71
N ASN A 132 -6.56 -31.31 -9.91
CA ASN A 132 -5.82 -30.32 -10.67
C ASN A 132 -6.15 -28.99 -9.99
N GLY A 133 -5.15 -28.22 -9.55
CA GLY A 133 -5.35 -26.87 -9.03
C GLY A 133 -5.93 -25.97 -10.13
N GLU A 134 -7.25 -25.98 -10.27
CA GLU A 134 -8.00 -25.08 -11.13
C GLU A 134 -8.20 -23.77 -10.36
N THR A 135 -7.79 -22.66 -10.98
CA THR A 135 -8.09 -21.30 -10.51
C THR A 135 -9.60 -21.20 -10.25
N PRO A 136 -10.04 -20.70 -9.08
CA PRO A 136 -11.47 -20.54 -8.80
C PRO A 136 -12.12 -19.62 -9.84
N ASP A 137 -13.40 -19.80 -10.15
CA ASP A 137 -14.10 -18.91 -11.09
C ASP A 137 -14.15 -17.47 -10.56
N THR A 138 -14.41 -17.32 -9.26
CA THR A 138 -14.44 -16.04 -8.54
C THR A 138 -14.01 -16.24 -7.09
N VAL A 139 -13.47 -15.20 -6.46
CA VAL A 139 -13.18 -15.16 -5.03
C VAL A 139 -13.81 -13.93 -4.36
N TRP A 140 -14.05 -14.01 -3.06
CA TRP A 140 -14.54 -12.86 -2.29
C TRP A 140 -13.37 -12.07 -1.71
N GLY A 141 -13.53 -10.76 -1.61
CA GLY A 141 -12.52 -9.90 -1.04
C GLY A 141 -13.06 -8.55 -0.62
N VAL A 142 -12.17 -7.69 -0.17
CA VAL A 142 -12.50 -6.37 0.35
C VAL A 142 -11.49 -5.35 -0.17
N ASP A 143 -11.78 -4.07 0.00
CA ASP A 143 -10.76 -3.02 -0.12
C ASP A 143 -10.97 -1.98 0.98
N SER A 144 -9.91 -1.23 1.29
CA SER A 144 -9.95 -0.23 2.35
C SER A 144 -9.06 0.97 2.05
N ALA A 145 -9.53 2.17 2.38
CA ALA A 145 -8.71 3.39 2.38
C ALA A 145 -7.86 3.53 3.66
N SER A 146 -8.22 2.84 4.74
CA SER A 146 -7.48 2.81 6.00
C SER A 146 -6.45 1.68 6.01
N VAL A 147 -5.41 1.84 6.82
CA VAL A 147 -4.42 0.78 7.08
C VAL A 147 -5.12 -0.47 7.61
N THR A 148 -4.76 -1.62 7.06
CA THR A 148 -5.19 -2.94 7.52
C THR A 148 -4.23 -3.44 8.58
N ASP A 149 -4.63 -3.29 9.84
CA ASP A 149 -3.95 -3.90 10.98
C ASP A 149 -4.64 -5.20 11.41
N GLU A 150 -4.07 -5.91 12.39
CA GLU A 150 -4.66 -7.14 12.95
C GLU A 150 -6.11 -6.93 13.42
N ALA A 151 -6.44 -5.74 13.92
CA ALA A 151 -7.77 -5.45 14.44
C ALA A 151 -8.79 -5.24 13.31
N MET A 152 -8.38 -4.59 12.20
CA MET A 152 -9.20 -4.50 10.99
C MET A 152 -9.42 -5.88 10.38
N LEU A 153 -8.36 -6.70 10.24
CA LEU A 153 -8.48 -8.05 9.70
C LEU A 153 -9.39 -8.95 10.57
N GLU A 154 -9.24 -8.91 11.90
CA GLU A 154 -10.14 -9.63 12.83
C GLU A 154 -11.58 -9.11 12.71
N CYS A 155 -11.78 -7.79 12.56
CA CYS A 155 -13.10 -7.20 12.33
C CYS A 155 -13.77 -7.77 11.08
N VAL A 156 -13.05 -7.83 9.96
CA VAL A 156 -13.58 -8.35 8.69
C VAL A 156 -13.91 -9.83 8.82
N THR A 157 -12.99 -10.62 9.37
CA THR A 157 -13.15 -12.07 9.57
C THR A 157 -14.36 -12.39 10.45
N ASP A 158 -14.56 -11.66 11.56
CA ASP A 158 -15.64 -11.92 12.51
C ASP A 158 -17.03 -11.49 12.01
N ASN A 159 -17.10 -10.49 11.12
CA ASN A 159 -18.37 -9.88 10.70
C ASN A 159 -18.79 -10.18 9.26
N TYR A 160 -17.84 -10.43 8.36
CA TYR A 160 -18.08 -10.52 6.92
C TYR A 160 -17.65 -11.86 6.32
N GLY A 161 -16.45 -12.33 6.60
CA GLY A 161 -15.92 -13.55 5.99
C GLY A 161 -14.41 -13.50 5.85
N ASP A 162 -13.85 -14.49 5.16
CA ASP A 162 -12.42 -14.65 4.98
C ASP A 162 -12.02 -14.08 3.60
N PRO A 163 -11.46 -12.87 3.48
CA PRO A 163 -11.13 -12.29 2.19
C PRO A 163 -9.92 -12.98 1.55
N GLU A 164 -10.01 -13.32 0.27
CA GLU A 164 -8.87 -13.86 -0.50
C GLU A 164 -8.05 -12.74 -1.19
N VAL A 165 -8.68 -11.59 -1.40
CA VAL A 165 -8.05 -10.39 -1.99
C VAL A 165 -8.39 -9.16 -1.15
N TRP A 166 -7.41 -8.30 -0.93
CA TRP A 166 -7.55 -7.01 -0.27
C TRP A 166 -7.03 -5.87 -1.17
N GLY A 167 -7.91 -4.98 -1.62
CA GLY A 167 -7.53 -3.79 -2.38
C GLY A 167 -6.93 -2.72 -1.47
N ARG A 168 -5.71 -2.27 -1.80
CA ARG A 168 -4.97 -1.28 -1.00
C ARG A 168 -4.24 -0.26 -1.88
N TYR A 169 -4.06 0.93 -1.32
CA TYR A 169 -3.50 2.07 -2.04
C TYR A 169 -1.98 2.04 -2.04
N LEU A 170 -1.36 2.26 -3.19
CA LEU A 170 0.09 2.23 -3.34
C LEU A 170 0.79 3.30 -2.48
N GLY A 171 0.19 4.49 -2.37
CA GLY A 171 0.74 5.62 -1.63
C GLY A 171 -0.27 6.34 -0.75
N ASP A 172 0.25 7.17 0.15
CA ASP A 172 -0.56 8.07 0.98
C ASP A 172 -1.17 9.19 0.13
N ASN A 173 -2.48 9.40 0.28
CA ASN A 173 -3.18 10.54 -0.27
C ASN A 173 -3.88 11.31 0.86
N GLU A 174 -3.39 12.52 1.15
CA GLU A 174 -3.72 13.26 2.36
C GLU A 174 -5.22 13.43 2.57
N GLY A 175 -5.74 12.76 3.61
CA GLY A 175 -7.15 12.82 3.99
C GLY A 175 -8.09 11.98 3.11
N VAL A 176 -7.54 11.16 2.22
CA VAL A 176 -8.27 10.26 1.31
C VAL A 176 -7.93 8.81 1.62
N SER A 177 -6.65 8.42 1.56
CA SER A 177 -6.20 7.04 1.74
C SER A 177 -4.82 6.95 2.39
N TYR A 178 -4.55 5.82 3.03
CA TYR A 178 -3.23 5.43 3.51
C TYR A 178 -2.60 4.42 2.57
N GLY A 179 -1.34 4.66 2.25
CA GLY A 179 -0.50 3.77 1.46
C GLY A 179 -0.25 2.44 2.17
N ILE A 180 0.00 1.40 1.39
CA ILE A 180 0.43 0.10 1.87
C ILE A 180 1.75 0.26 2.64
N THR A 181 1.93 -0.52 3.70
CA THR A 181 3.18 -0.59 4.47
C THR A 181 3.74 -2.00 4.48
N ASP A 182 5.05 -2.17 4.72
CA ASP A 182 5.67 -3.49 4.85
C ASP A 182 4.99 -4.36 5.92
N GLU A 183 4.65 -3.76 7.07
CA GLU A 183 3.95 -4.45 8.16
C GLU A 183 2.55 -4.94 7.76
N GLU A 184 1.84 -4.13 6.98
CA GLU A 184 0.53 -4.49 6.42
C GLU A 184 0.64 -5.61 5.38
N MET A 185 1.66 -5.57 4.52
CA MET A 185 1.89 -6.62 3.53
C MET A 185 2.27 -7.95 4.16
N ASP A 186 3.16 -7.93 5.16
CA ASP A 186 3.50 -9.12 5.93
C ASP A 186 2.24 -9.72 6.57
N LEU A 187 1.37 -8.89 7.16
CA LEU A 187 0.10 -9.34 7.75
C LEU A 187 -0.81 -10.01 6.72
N LEU A 188 -1.03 -9.39 5.55
CA LEU A 188 -1.91 -9.94 4.52
C LEU A 188 -1.36 -11.26 3.95
N GLN A 189 -0.06 -11.31 3.62
CA GLN A 189 0.58 -12.51 3.09
C GLN A 189 0.66 -13.65 4.10
N GLU A 190 0.89 -13.38 5.39
CA GLU A 190 0.87 -14.41 6.44
C GLU A 190 -0.52 -15.04 6.63
N ASN A 191 -1.58 -14.38 6.17
CA ASN A 191 -2.95 -14.86 6.20
C ASN A 191 -3.44 -15.37 4.83
N ASP A 192 -2.53 -15.60 3.87
CA ASP A 192 -2.82 -16.07 2.52
C ASP A 192 -3.79 -15.12 1.75
N ILE A 193 -3.71 -13.81 2.01
CA ILE A 193 -4.52 -12.77 1.36
C ILE A 193 -3.65 -12.03 0.33
N GLN A 194 -4.12 -11.98 -0.91
CA GLN A 194 -3.45 -11.26 -2.00
C GLN A 194 -3.83 -9.78 -2.02
N THR A 195 -2.94 -8.92 -2.48
CA THR A 195 -3.15 -7.46 -2.49
C THR A 195 -3.38 -6.93 -3.89
N LEU A 196 -4.54 -6.32 -4.14
CA LEU A 196 -4.79 -5.53 -5.34
C LEU A 196 -4.29 -4.10 -5.14
N VAL A 197 -3.46 -3.61 -6.05
CA VAL A 197 -2.72 -2.35 -5.86
C VAL A 197 -3.40 -1.18 -6.58
N ILE A 198 -3.71 -0.11 -5.84
CA ILE A 198 -4.53 1.01 -6.31
C ILE A 198 -3.70 2.31 -6.35
N TRP A 199 -3.70 2.99 -7.48
CA TRP A 199 -3.15 4.34 -7.66
C TRP A 199 -4.27 5.38 -7.66
N ASN A 200 -4.20 6.39 -6.77
CA ASN A 200 -5.24 7.42 -6.65
C ASN A 200 -4.68 8.85 -6.50
N HIS A 201 -3.47 9.14 -6.98
CA HIS A 201 -2.82 10.44 -6.76
C HIS A 201 -3.29 11.55 -7.71
N THR A 202 -4.20 11.24 -8.63
CA THR A 202 -4.79 12.22 -9.55
C THR A 202 -6.32 12.31 -9.44
N THR A 203 -6.83 13.48 -9.83
CA THR A 203 -8.28 13.78 -9.89
C THR A 203 -8.71 14.28 -11.27
N ASP A 204 -7.79 14.23 -12.25
CA ASP A 204 -8.00 14.65 -13.63
C ASP A 204 -7.48 13.56 -14.56
N VAL A 205 -8.36 12.71 -15.07
CA VAL A 205 -8.01 11.51 -15.84
C VAL A 205 -8.08 11.84 -17.34
N THR A 206 -7.48 12.97 -17.74
CA THR A 206 -7.52 13.45 -19.13
C THR A 206 -6.13 13.69 -19.73
N GLY A 207 -5.99 13.35 -21.01
CA GLY A 207 -4.78 13.57 -21.81
C GLY A 207 -3.74 12.45 -21.71
N TYR A 208 -3.17 12.09 -22.87
CA TYR A 208 -2.18 11.02 -23.00
C TYR A 208 -0.92 11.24 -22.18
N ASP A 209 -0.24 12.38 -22.36
CA ASP A 209 1.00 12.70 -21.64
C ASP A 209 0.79 12.71 -20.10
N HIS A 210 -0.44 12.95 -19.64
CA HIS A 210 -0.79 12.90 -18.23
C HIS A 210 -0.96 11.46 -17.74
N GLY A 211 -1.67 10.62 -18.50
CA GLY A 211 -1.78 9.18 -18.20
C GLY A 211 -0.42 8.50 -18.13
N GLU A 212 0.47 8.80 -19.07
CA GLU A 212 1.87 8.31 -19.06
C GLU A 212 2.63 8.80 -17.82
N SER A 213 2.47 10.08 -17.44
CA SER A 213 3.13 10.62 -16.25
C SER A 213 2.67 9.93 -14.96
N GLU A 214 1.36 9.75 -14.79
CA GLU A 214 0.77 9.10 -13.61
C GLU A 214 1.18 7.62 -13.53
N ALA A 215 1.22 6.91 -14.66
CA ALA A 215 1.69 5.53 -14.71
C ALA A 215 3.16 5.43 -14.31
N ASN A 216 4.03 6.31 -14.80
CA ASN A 216 5.45 6.31 -14.43
C ASN A 216 5.66 6.58 -12.93
N GLU A 217 4.87 7.48 -12.32
CA GLU A 217 4.92 7.72 -10.87
C GLU A 217 4.47 6.47 -10.09
N ALA A 218 3.42 5.79 -10.53
CA ALA A 218 2.96 4.54 -9.93
C ALA A 218 4.01 3.42 -10.06
N ILE A 219 4.64 3.28 -11.24
CA ILE A 219 5.70 2.30 -11.51
C ILE A 219 6.90 2.53 -10.59
N GLU A 220 7.38 3.77 -10.48
CA GLU A 220 8.52 4.12 -9.63
C GLU A 220 8.23 3.75 -8.16
N MET A 221 7.05 4.10 -7.66
CA MET A 221 6.65 3.78 -6.28
C MET A 221 6.50 2.27 -6.06
N ALA A 222 5.91 1.54 -7.01
CA ALA A 222 5.80 0.08 -6.94
C ALA A 222 7.17 -0.60 -6.90
N GLN A 223 8.13 -0.11 -7.70
CA GLN A 223 9.51 -0.60 -7.69
C GLN A 223 10.22 -0.33 -6.36
N GLU A 224 10.05 0.87 -5.80
CA GLU A 224 10.63 1.23 -4.49
C GLU A 224 10.11 0.36 -3.35
N MET A 225 8.82 -0.02 -3.41
CA MET A 225 8.18 -0.92 -2.46
C MET A 225 8.50 -2.41 -2.71
N GLY A 226 9.11 -2.73 -3.86
CA GLY A 226 9.45 -4.11 -4.23
C GLY A 226 8.22 -4.95 -4.60
N ILE A 227 7.19 -4.32 -5.17
CA ILE A 227 6.05 -5.05 -5.73
C ILE A 227 6.57 -5.97 -6.86
N PRO A 228 6.13 -7.24 -6.92
CA PRO A 228 6.58 -8.17 -7.95
C PRO A 228 6.22 -7.72 -9.37
N GLU A 229 7.02 -8.17 -10.34
CA GLU A 229 6.66 -8.15 -11.76
C GLU A 229 5.32 -8.86 -12.00
N ASP A 230 4.64 -8.51 -13.08
CA ASP A 230 3.33 -9.02 -13.52
C ASP A 230 2.14 -8.64 -12.60
N VAL A 231 2.35 -7.87 -11.52
CA VAL A 231 1.25 -7.29 -10.72
C VAL A 231 0.60 -6.12 -11.47
N ALA A 232 -0.73 -6.08 -11.47
CA ALA A 232 -1.50 -4.98 -12.08
C ALA A 232 -1.59 -3.77 -11.16
N LEU A 233 -1.35 -2.58 -11.71
CA LEU A 233 -1.57 -1.30 -11.03
C LEU A 233 -2.89 -0.69 -11.52
N PHE A 234 -3.83 -0.43 -10.60
CA PHE A 234 -5.16 0.07 -10.93
C PHE A 234 -5.27 1.58 -10.74
N ILE A 235 -5.47 2.34 -11.83
CA ILE A 235 -5.83 3.77 -11.72
C ILE A 235 -7.26 3.90 -11.17
N ASN A 236 -7.43 4.67 -10.09
CA ASN A 236 -8.73 5.01 -9.53
C ASN A 236 -9.41 6.16 -10.30
N VAL A 237 -10.54 5.87 -10.94
CA VAL A 237 -11.37 6.88 -11.62
C VAL A 237 -12.69 7.08 -10.87
N GLU A 238 -12.74 8.12 -10.06
CA GLU A 238 -13.95 8.50 -9.32
C GLU A 238 -15.02 9.13 -10.24
N PRO A 239 -16.33 9.03 -9.91
CA PRO A 239 -17.43 9.46 -10.79
C PRO A 239 -17.45 10.95 -11.15
N ILE A 240 -16.72 11.79 -10.41
CA ILE A 240 -16.66 13.24 -10.65
C ILE A 240 -15.40 13.66 -11.40
N TYR A 241 -14.46 12.74 -11.63
CA TYR A 241 -13.23 13.05 -12.34
C TYR A 241 -13.53 13.20 -13.83
N PRO A 242 -13.01 14.24 -14.50
CA PRO A 242 -13.03 14.25 -15.95
C PRO A 242 -12.17 13.09 -16.44
N VAL A 243 -12.66 12.37 -17.46
CA VAL A 243 -11.95 11.22 -18.05
C VAL A 243 -12.02 11.25 -19.57
N ASP A 244 -10.92 10.91 -20.24
CA ASP A 244 -10.89 10.69 -21.70
C ASP A 244 -10.08 9.47 -22.12
N SER A 245 -10.31 9.03 -23.37
CA SER A 245 -9.62 7.87 -23.92
C SER A 245 -8.11 8.05 -24.05
N ALA A 246 -7.64 9.29 -24.20
CA ALA A 246 -6.23 9.59 -24.36
C ALA A 246 -5.46 9.30 -23.07
N PHE A 247 -6.02 9.65 -21.90
CA PHE A 247 -5.42 9.28 -20.62
C PHE A 247 -5.34 7.76 -20.45
N ILE A 248 -6.43 7.04 -20.71
CA ILE A 248 -6.48 5.57 -20.55
C ILE A 248 -5.39 4.91 -21.42
N LEU A 249 -5.23 5.36 -22.66
CA LEU A 249 -4.14 4.90 -23.54
C LEU A 249 -2.76 5.22 -22.98
N GLY A 250 -2.54 6.46 -22.52
CA GLY A 250 -1.23 6.85 -21.95
C GLY A 250 -0.86 6.06 -20.69
N TRP A 251 -1.84 5.80 -19.82
CA TRP A 251 -1.67 4.96 -18.63
C TRP A 251 -1.34 3.52 -19.00
N HIS A 252 -2.10 2.93 -19.92
CA HIS A 252 -1.90 1.57 -20.39
C HIS A 252 -0.54 1.39 -21.10
N ASP A 253 -0.22 2.24 -22.07
CA ASP A 253 1.00 2.14 -22.87
C ASP A 253 2.26 2.21 -21.98
N ALA A 254 2.26 3.08 -20.96
CA ALA A 254 3.38 3.21 -20.03
C ALA A 254 3.58 1.96 -19.15
N LEU A 255 2.48 1.34 -18.69
CA LEU A 255 2.55 0.09 -17.93
C LEU A 255 2.99 -1.09 -18.80
N MET A 256 2.50 -1.19 -20.03
CA MET A 256 2.91 -2.25 -20.96
C MET A 256 4.37 -2.13 -21.42
N ASP A 257 4.97 -0.93 -21.33
CA ASP A 257 6.42 -0.71 -21.52
C ASP A 257 7.26 -1.01 -20.25
N SER A 258 6.61 -1.36 -19.14
CA SER A 258 7.20 -1.70 -17.84
C SER A 258 7.15 -3.20 -17.53
N GLU A 259 7.35 -3.58 -16.27
CA GLU A 259 7.21 -4.96 -15.77
C GLU A 259 5.89 -5.23 -15.04
N TYR A 260 4.99 -4.24 -14.99
CA TYR A 260 3.68 -4.33 -14.36
C TYR A 260 2.57 -4.43 -15.40
N GLU A 261 1.42 -4.92 -14.97
CA GLU A 261 0.21 -4.99 -15.79
C GLU A 261 -0.66 -3.74 -15.59
N SER A 262 -1.54 -3.47 -16.55
CA SER A 262 -2.43 -2.31 -16.51
C SER A 262 -3.81 -2.63 -15.93
N GLY A 263 -4.27 -1.81 -14.98
CA GLY A 263 -5.62 -1.90 -14.42
C GLY A 263 -6.32 -0.54 -14.36
N ILE A 264 -7.66 -0.54 -14.38
CA ILE A 264 -8.51 0.63 -14.17
C ILE A 264 -9.68 0.28 -13.28
N TYR A 265 -9.95 1.15 -12.32
CA TYR A 265 -11.13 1.10 -11.47
C TYR A 265 -12.10 2.25 -11.78
N GLY A 266 -13.40 1.96 -11.77
CA GLY A 266 -14.45 2.99 -11.89
C GLY A 266 -15.86 2.43 -12.02
N ILE A 267 -16.86 3.31 -12.18
CA ILE A 267 -18.25 2.90 -12.45
C ILE A 267 -18.41 2.61 -13.94
N PHE A 268 -18.25 1.35 -14.37
CA PHE A 268 -18.41 0.95 -15.77
C PHE A 268 -19.88 0.65 -16.16
N ASP A 269 -20.80 1.54 -15.79
CA ASP A 269 -22.16 1.55 -16.34
C ASP A 269 -22.14 2.26 -17.71
N PRO A 270 -22.87 1.78 -18.75
CA PRO A 270 -22.91 2.41 -20.07
C PRO A 270 -23.30 3.89 -20.11
N ASP A 271 -23.98 4.39 -19.08
CA ASP A 271 -24.36 5.81 -18.95
C ASP A 271 -23.24 6.68 -18.35
N GLU A 272 -22.11 6.10 -17.89
CA GLU A 272 -21.00 6.81 -17.22
C GLU A 272 -19.87 7.22 -18.17
N GLU A 273 -19.14 8.29 -17.81
CA GLU A 273 -18.09 8.84 -18.66
C GLU A 273 -16.88 7.90 -18.81
N VAL A 274 -16.50 7.18 -17.75
CA VAL A 274 -15.38 6.23 -17.78
C VAL A 274 -15.65 5.05 -18.72
N TYR A 275 -16.88 4.52 -18.75
CA TYR A 275 -17.28 3.49 -19.72
C TYR A 275 -17.07 3.99 -21.16
N ASN A 276 -17.57 5.19 -21.45
CA ASN A 276 -17.48 5.77 -22.79
C ASN A 276 -16.03 6.11 -23.19
N ALA A 277 -15.20 6.55 -22.24
CA ALA A 277 -13.78 6.81 -22.47
C ALA A 277 -13.00 5.51 -22.74
N PHE A 278 -13.28 4.45 -21.99
CA PHE A 278 -12.66 3.14 -22.17
C PHE A 278 -13.04 2.53 -23.53
N GLU A 279 -14.33 2.50 -23.89
CA GLU A 279 -14.76 2.01 -25.22
C GLU A 279 -14.10 2.80 -26.36
N ALA A 280 -13.95 4.12 -26.20
CA ALA A 280 -13.25 4.94 -27.19
C ALA A 280 -11.74 4.66 -27.26
N ALA A 281 -11.12 4.28 -26.14
CA ALA A 281 -9.73 3.84 -26.10
C ALA A 281 -9.58 2.46 -26.78
N ALA A 282 -10.47 1.51 -26.47
CA ALA A 282 -10.51 0.18 -27.08
C ALA A 282 -10.81 0.22 -28.60
N ASP A 283 -11.61 1.19 -29.06
CA ASP A 283 -11.83 1.46 -30.49
C ASP A 283 -10.54 1.93 -31.21
N GLU A 284 -9.60 2.55 -30.47
CA GLU A 284 -8.31 3.03 -30.99
C GLU A 284 -7.21 1.98 -30.88
N ASN A 285 -7.17 1.22 -29.78
CA ASN A 285 -6.27 0.10 -29.54
C ASN A 285 -7.06 -1.09 -28.97
N ASP A 286 -7.31 -2.13 -29.79
CA ASP A 286 -8.12 -3.28 -29.39
C ASP A 286 -7.42 -4.22 -28.40
N ASP A 287 -6.10 -4.14 -28.29
CA ASP A 287 -5.30 -4.93 -27.33
C ASP A 287 -5.70 -4.59 -25.87
N LEU A 288 -6.21 -3.37 -25.60
CA LEU A 288 -6.76 -2.97 -24.29
C LEU A 288 -7.79 -3.95 -23.73
N LEU A 289 -8.60 -4.58 -24.59
CA LEU A 289 -9.64 -5.51 -24.13
C LEU A 289 -9.05 -6.80 -23.55
N ASP A 290 -7.88 -7.20 -24.02
CA ASP A 290 -7.19 -8.43 -23.62
C ASP A 290 -6.08 -8.18 -22.57
N GLU A 291 -5.61 -6.93 -22.43
CA GLU A 291 -4.43 -6.58 -21.61
C GLU A 291 -4.73 -5.67 -20.42
N MET A 292 -5.82 -4.89 -20.45
CA MET A 292 -6.17 -3.98 -19.34
C MET A 292 -7.25 -4.57 -18.44
N TYR A 293 -6.92 -4.79 -17.18
CA TYR A 293 -7.85 -5.24 -16.16
C TYR A 293 -8.88 -4.15 -15.81
N VAL A 294 -10.16 -4.51 -15.85
CA VAL A 294 -11.29 -3.65 -15.47
C VAL A 294 -11.81 -4.08 -14.10
N TRP A 295 -11.75 -3.20 -13.11
CA TRP A 295 -12.41 -3.38 -11.82
C TRP A 295 -13.59 -2.39 -11.73
N THR A 296 -14.82 -2.91 -11.69
CA THR A 296 -16.03 -2.08 -11.76
C THR A 296 -16.69 -1.93 -10.40
N SER A 297 -17.26 -0.76 -10.11
CA SER A 297 -18.17 -0.55 -8.96
C SER A 297 -19.65 -0.51 -9.37
N SER A 298 -19.98 -1.01 -10.57
CA SER A 298 -21.36 -1.15 -11.05
C SER A 298 -21.79 -2.60 -11.26
N PRO A 299 -23.02 -2.98 -10.86
CA PRO A 299 -23.96 -2.19 -10.07
C PRO A 299 -23.57 -2.18 -8.58
N ASN A 300 -23.90 -1.11 -7.85
CA ASN A 300 -23.77 -1.13 -6.39
C ASN A 300 -25.03 -1.75 -5.75
N VAL A 301 -24.88 -2.92 -5.14
CA VAL A 301 -25.96 -3.67 -4.45
C VAL A 301 -25.92 -3.54 -2.93
N GLY A 302 -24.82 -3.00 -2.39
CA GLY A 302 -24.59 -2.75 -0.96
C GLY A 302 -23.75 -3.83 -0.28
N ILE A 303 -23.18 -3.47 0.88
CA ILE A 303 -22.32 -4.32 1.70
C ILE A 303 -23.06 -5.58 2.17
N THR A 304 -22.39 -6.73 2.03
CA THR A 304 -22.83 -8.03 2.59
C THR A 304 -21.63 -8.80 3.14
N SER A 305 -21.89 -9.81 3.96
CA SER A 305 -20.90 -10.87 4.22
C SER A 305 -20.59 -11.67 2.95
N GLU A 306 -19.51 -12.44 2.99
CA GLU A 306 -19.12 -13.43 1.99
C GLU A 306 -20.26 -14.44 1.74
N GLU A 307 -20.86 -15.00 2.80
CA GLU A 307 -21.96 -15.99 2.68
C GLU A 307 -23.19 -15.41 1.96
N ASP A 308 -23.43 -14.11 2.11
CA ASP A 308 -24.58 -13.39 1.53
C ASP A 308 -24.19 -12.57 0.27
N ALA A 309 -22.98 -12.76 -0.26
CA ALA A 309 -22.50 -12.06 -1.46
C ALA A 309 -23.47 -12.24 -2.65
N PRO A 310 -23.66 -11.19 -3.47
CA PRO A 310 -24.52 -11.29 -4.64
C PRO A 310 -23.97 -12.30 -5.64
N ALA A 311 -24.84 -12.81 -6.50
CA ALA A 311 -24.37 -13.55 -7.67
C ALA A 311 -23.53 -12.61 -8.55
N TYR A 312 -22.37 -13.08 -9.02
CA TYR A 312 -21.46 -12.30 -9.85
C TYR A 312 -22.13 -11.88 -11.17
N ASP A 313 -22.47 -10.58 -11.28
CA ASP A 313 -23.18 -9.97 -12.42
C ASP A 313 -22.79 -8.48 -12.58
N PRO A 314 -21.50 -8.14 -12.74
CA PRO A 314 -21.05 -6.75 -12.91
C PRO A 314 -21.45 -6.13 -14.26
N ASP A 315 -21.53 -4.79 -14.28
CA ASP A 315 -21.57 -4.00 -15.51
C ASP A 315 -20.15 -3.59 -15.91
N TYR A 316 -19.77 -3.91 -17.15
CA TYR A 316 -18.46 -3.62 -17.71
C TYR A 316 -18.52 -3.63 -19.26
N PRO A 317 -17.52 -3.06 -19.96
CA PRO A 317 -17.49 -3.06 -21.42
C PRO A 317 -17.35 -4.47 -22.00
N GLU A 318 -18.05 -4.77 -23.10
CA GLU A 318 -18.13 -6.12 -23.65
C GLU A 318 -16.77 -6.58 -24.19
N GLY A 319 -16.26 -7.68 -23.64
CA GLY A 319 -14.99 -8.29 -24.08
C GLY A 319 -13.77 -7.81 -23.30
N SER A 320 -13.91 -6.86 -22.37
CA SER A 320 -12.83 -6.47 -21.47
C SER A 320 -12.39 -7.60 -20.54
N LEU A 321 -11.11 -7.59 -20.20
CA LEU A 321 -10.53 -8.41 -19.14
C LEU A 321 -11.01 -7.91 -17.78
N LEU A 322 -11.94 -8.64 -17.17
CA LEU A 322 -12.54 -8.24 -15.90
C LEU A 322 -11.67 -8.71 -14.73
N ALA A 323 -11.30 -7.79 -13.85
CA ALA A 323 -10.61 -8.08 -12.59
C ALA A 323 -11.59 -8.39 -11.46
N GLY A 324 -12.68 -7.64 -11.37
CA GLY A 324 -13.58 -7.77 -10.24
C GLY A 324 -14.70 -6.77 -10.22
N TRP A 325 -15.50 -6.87 -9.17
CA TRP A 325 -16.68 -6.08 -8.93
C TRP A 325 -16.76 -5.65 -7.48
N GLN A 326 -16.63 -4.34 -7.24
CA GLN A 326 -16.95 -3.72 -5.96
C GLN A 326 -18.46 -3.50 -5.87
N TYR A 327 -19.13 -4.40 -5.17
CA TYR A 327 -20.60 -4.43 -5.14
C TYR A 327 -21.18 -3.66 -3.95
N GLY A 328 -20.37 -3.36 -2.93
CA GLY A 328 -20.80 -2.66 -1.72
C GLY A 328 -19.78 -1.64 -1.27
N LEU A 329 -20.27 -0.46 -0.88
CA LEU A 329 -19.47 0.69 -0.45
C LEU A 329 -19.74 1.07 1.01
N ASP A 330 -18.74 1.67 1.64
CA ASP A 330 -18.78 2.41 2.91
C ASP A 330 -19.38 1.61 4.08
N ASP A 331 -18.78 0.47 4.44
CA ASP A 331 -19.20 -0.23 5.63
C ASP A 331 -18.94 0.58 6.92
N GLU A 332 -19.98 0.70 7.77
CA GLU A 332 -19.87 1.44 9.04
C GLU A 332 -19.15 0.65 10.15
N ILE A 333 -19.02 -0.68 10.04
CA ILE A 333 -18.49 -1.53 11.11
C ILE A 333 -16.98 -1.63 11.04
N CYS A 334 -16.43 -2.03 9.89
CA CYS A 334 -15.00 -2.27 9.69
C CYS A 334 -14.36 -1.24 8.73
N ASN A 335 -15.12 -0.32 8.14
CA ASN A 335 -14.62 0.71 7.20
C ASN A 335 -13.92 0.10 5.98
N ILE A 336 -14.66 -0.80 5.31
CA ILE A 336 -14.25 -1.51 4.10
C ILE A 336 -15.33 -1.40 3.03
N ASP A 337 -14.93 -1.71 1.80
CA ASP A 337 -15.81 -2.00 0.68
C ASP A 337 -15.75 -3.50 0.38
N THR A 338 -16.82 -4.06 -0.20
CA THR A 338 -16.93 -5.51 -0.46
C THR A 338 -16.91 -5.82 -1.94
N ASN A 339 -16.12 -6.84 -2.30
CA ASN A 339 -15.78 -7.19 -3.66
C ASN A 339 -16.01 -8.67 -3.97
N VAL A 340 -16.28 -8.95 -5.23
CA VAL A 340 -16.08 -10.28 -5.82
C VAL A 340 -15.09 -10.12 -6.97
N PHE A 341 -13.99 -10.86 -6.94
CA PHE A 341 -12.95 -10.83 -7.95
C PHE A 341 -13.09 -12.00 -8.92
N ASP A 342 -12.80 -11.76 -10.19
CA ASP A 342 -12.70 -12.82 -11.19
C ASP A 342 -11.42 -13.62 -10.95
N GLY A 343 -11.47 -14.94 -11.05
CA GLY A 343 -10.31 -15.79 -10.79
C GLY A 343 -9.09 -15.47 -11.64
N ASN A 344 -9.27 -14.91 -12.83
CA ASN A 344 -8.16 -14.56 -13.71
C ASN A 344 -7.29 -13.43 -13.17
N VAL A 345 -7.80 -12.57 -12.27
CA VAL A 345 -7.00 -11.49 -11.67
C VAL A 345 -6.00 -12.02 -10.64
N LEU A 346 -6.17 -13.24 -10.14
CA LEU A 346 -5.33 -13.81 -9.09
C LEU A 346 -3.87 -14.03 -9.52
N ASP A 347 -3.60 -14.05 -10.83
CA ASP A 347 -2.23 -14.11 -11.34
C ASP A 347 -1.59 -12.70 -11.47
N ALA A 348 -2.35 -11.63 -11.22
CA ALA A 348 -1.95 -10.23 -11.42
C ALA A 348 -2.15 -9.35 -10.15
N VAL A 349 -2.25 -9.97 -8.97
CA VAL A 349 -2.27 -9.30 -7.66
C VAL A 349 -1.07 -9.77 -6.83
N TRP A 350 -0.65 -8.98 -5.84
CA TRP A 350 0.57 -9.21 -5.06
C TRP A 350 0.40 -10.28 -3.97
#